data_AF-A0A7S2KFN9-F1
#
_entry.id   AF-A0A7S2KFN9-F1
#
_cell.length_a   1.000
_cell.length_b   1.000
_cell.length_c   1.000
_cell.angle_alpha   90.00
_cell.angle_beta   90.00
_cell.angle_gamma   90.00
#
_symmetry.space_group_name_H-M   'P 1'
#
loop_
_entity.id
_entity.type
_entity.pdbx_description
1 polymer ?
#
loop_
_entity_poly.entity_id
_entity_poly.type
_entity_poly.pdbx_seq_one_letter_code
_entity_poly.pdbx_strand_id
1 'polypeptide(L)'
;LPILYFVYLFLGIPDGGHVFFYGRMWENESMQEKLRGALSVVVSFLTAGTLWYNMGFADFTVVCMVPWLVTSFWLFMVTYLQHHSDDGVLYTDDTWSFTKGAFQTVDRDYGKWINRMSHHMMDGHVVHHLFFTKVPHYRLEEATIALKSGLKEADLEHLYKQVDTPDFTQEIIR
;
A
#
# COMPACT_ATOMS: atom_id res chain seq x y z
N LEU A 1 -14.94 -11.84 6.10
CA LEU A 1 -14.07 -11.32 5.01
C LEU A 1 -12.89 -12.21 4.59
N PRO A 2 -12.11 -12.91 5.46
CA PRO A 2 -10.87 -13.57 4.99
C PRO A 2 -11.09 -14.71 3.98
N ILE A 3 -12.18 -15.47 4.09
CA ILE A 3 -12.50 -16.54 3.12
C ILE A 3 -12.90 -15.96 1.76
N LEU A 4 -13.59 -14.81 1.75
CA LEU A 4 -13.99 -14.13 0.52
C LEU A 4 -12.77 -13.61 -0.24
N TYR A 5 -11.69 -13.25 0.45
CA TYR A 5 -10.44 -12.85 -0.19
C TYR A 5 -9.82 -13.99 -1.01
N PHE A 6 -9.76 -15.21 -0.46
CA PHE A 6 -9.27 -16.35 -1.24
C PHE A 6 -10.19 -16.65 -2.42
N VAL A 7 -11.50 -16.62 -2.23
CA VAL A 7 -12.47 -16.77 -3.33
C VAL A 7 -12.24 -15.68 -4.39
N TYR A 8 -12.02 -14.43 -4.00
CA TYR A 8 -11.70 -13.32 -4.90
C TYR A 8 -10.38 -13.52 -5.65
N LEU A 9 -9.32 -14.04 -5.02
CA LEU A 9 -8.06 -14.32 -5.72
C LEU A 9 -8.23 -15.34 -6.86
N PHE A 10 -9.06 -16.37 -6.65
CA PHE A 10 -9.29 -17.40 -7.67
C PHE A 10 -10.37 -17.01 -8.69
N LEU A 11 -11.51 -16.49 -8.22
CA LEU A 11 -12.69 -16.17 -9.03
C LEU A 11 -12.71 -14.75 -9.58
N GLY A 12 -12.02 -13.83 -8.90
CA GLY A 12 -11.80 -12.47 -9.40
C GLY A 12 -13.07 -11.71 -9.71
N ILE A 13 -14.13 -11.84 -8.93
CA ILE A 13 -15.40 -11.19 -9.28
C ILE A 13 -15.24 -9.68 -9.00
N PRO A 14 -15.36 -8.77 -9.99
CA PRO A 14 -15.75 -8.97 -11.41
C PRO A 14 -14.60 -8.94 -12.45
N ASP A 15 -13.36 -8.69 -12.05
CA ASP A 15 -12.23 -8.35 -12.95
C ASP A 15 -11.37 -9.52 -13.47
N GLY A 16 -11.59 -10.75 -13.00
CA GLY A 16 -10.84 -11.93 -13.43
C GLY A 16 -9.85 -12.47 -12.39
N GLY A 17 -9.45 -13.73 -12.58
CA GLY A 17 -8.64 -14.46 -11.62
C GLY A 17 -7.22 -13.90 -11.49
N HIS A 18 -6.70 -13.90 -10.26
CA HIS A 18 -5.31 -13.51 -9.97
C HIS A 18 -4.36 -14.71 -10.08
N VAL A 19 -4.88 -15.94 -9.98
CA VAL A 19 -4.11 -17.18 -10.09
C VAL A 19 -4.13 -17.75 -11.51
N PHE A 20 -5.22 -17.56 -12.24
CA PHE A 20 -5.40 -18.03 -13.61
C PHE A 20 -5.66 -16.85 -14.55
N PHE A 21 -5.08 -16.87 -15.75
CA PHE A 21 -5.14 -15.76 -16.70
C PHE A 21 -6.48 -15.69 -17.45
N TYR A 22 -7.52 -15.15 -16.80
CA TYR A 22 -8.83 -14.91 -17.41
C TYR A 22 -9.51 -13.67 -16.84
N GLY A 23 -10.45 -13.07 -17.61
CA GLY A 23 -11.19 -11.88 -17.22
C GLY A 23 -10.50 -10.57 -17.60
N ARG A 24 -11.15 -9.46 -17.26
CA ARG A 24 -10.81 -8.09 -17.69
C ARG A 24 -9.37 -7.69 -17.37
N MET A 25 -8.82 -8.16 -16.26
CA MET A 25 -7.42 -7.94 -15.84
C MET A 25 -6.41 -8.34 -16.92
N TRP A 26 -6.74 -9.29 -17.78
CA TRP A 26 -5.82 -9.91 -18.73
C TRP A 26 -6.17 -9.64 -20.20
N GLU A 27 -7.22 -8.86 -20.49
CA GLU A 27 -7.77 -8.68 -21.85
C GLU A 27 -6.77 -8.01 -22.81
N ASN A 28 -5.97 -7.07 -22.31
CA ASN A 28 -5.01 -6.31 -23.11
C ASN A 28 -3.56 -6.78 -22.90
N GLU A 29 -3.34 -7.81 -22.08
CA GLU A 29 -2.01 -8.26 -21.73
C GLU A 29 -1.48 -9.33 -22.69
N SER A 30 -0.24 -9.15 -23.13
CA SER A 30 0.42 -10.11 -24.02
C SER A 30 0.67 -11.46 -23.32
N MET A 31 0.74 -12.54 -24.09
CA MET A 31 1.12 -13.85 -23.53
C MET A 31 2.51 -13.81 -22.89
N GLN A 32 3.42 -12.97 -23.39
CA GLN A 32 4.75 -12.81 -22.82
C GLN A 32 4.70 -12.23 -21.40
N GLU A 33 3.88 -11.20 -21.15
CA GLU A 33 3.71 -10.62 -19.81
C GLU A 33 3.07 -11.61 -18.84
N LYS A 34 2.05 -12.34 -19.29
CA LYS A 34 1.42 -13.43 -18.51
C LYS A 34 2.46 -14.48 -18.09
N LEU A 35 3.26 -14.96 -19.04
CA LEU A 35 4.31 -15.95 -18.76
C LEU A 35 5.43 -15.40 -17.87
N ARG A 36 5.81 -14.12 -18.01
CA ARG A 36 6.77 -13.45 -17.11
C ARG A 36 6.24 -13.42 -15.67
N GLY A 37 4.96 -13.10 -15.49
CA GLY A 37 4.29 -13.15 -14.20
C GLY A 37 4.31 -14.56 -13.59
N ALA A 38 3.89 -15.57 -14.35
CA ALA A 38 3.92 -16.97 -13.89
C ALA A 38 5.35 -17.44 -13.54
N LEU A 39 6.34 -17.12 -14.37
CA LEU A 39 7.73 -17.46 -14.11
C LEU A 39 8.24 -16.78 -12.83
N SER A 40 7.92 -15.51 -12.62
CA SER A 40 8.29 -14.80 -11.38
C SER A 40 7.76 -15.53 -10.14
N VAL A 41 6.49 -15.96 -10.16
CA VAL A 41 5.88 -16.71 -9.06
C VAL A 41 6.60 -18.04 -8.82
N VAL A 42 6.88 -18.80 -9.89
CA VAL A 42 7.63 -20.07 -9.79
C VAL A 42 9.01 -19.85 -9.18
N VAL A 43 9.76 -18.85 -9.64
CA VAL A 43 11.09 -18.53 -9.10
C VAL A 43 11.01 -18.14 -7.62
N SER A 44 10.03 -17.33 -7.21
CA SER A 44 9.82 -16.98 -5.81
C SER A 44 9.56 -18.21 -4.94
N PHE A 45 8.68 -19.13 -5.37
CA PHE A 45 8.39 -20.36 -4.63
C PHE A 45 9.59 -21.31 -4.56
N LEU A 46 10.34 -21.48 -5.66
CA LEU A 46 11.55 -22.30 -5.68
C LEU A 46 12.63 -21.70 -4.76
N THR A 47 12.77 -20.39 -4.73
CA THR A 47 13.73 -19.68 -3.86
C THR A 47 13.35 -19.90 -2.39
N ALA A 48 12.09 -19.64 -2.03
CA ALA A 48 11.60 -19.86 -0.66
C ALA A 48 11.71 -21.33 -0.24
N GLY A 49 11.34 -22.28 -1.11
CA GLY A 49 11.45 -23.71 -0.86
C GLY A 49 12.89 -24.18 -0.71
N THR A 50 13.82 -23.63 -1.49
CA THR A 50 15.25 -23.92 -1.37
C THR A 50 15.80 -23.39 -0.04
N LEU A 51 15.45 -22.15 0.34
CA LEU A 51 15.84 -21.59 1.64
C LEU A 51 15.29 -22.43 2.79
N TRP A 52 14.00 -22.79 2.75
CA TRP A 52 13.38 -23.67 3.73
C TRP A 52 14.11 -25.00 3.86
N TYR A 53 14.40 -25.66 2.74
CA TYR A 53 15.08 -26.95 2.73
C TYR A 53 16.49 -26.87 3.34
N ASN A 54 17.24 -25.81 3.07
CA ASN A 54 18.60 -25.65 3.55
C ASN A 54 18.69 -25.16 5.02
N MET A 55 17.72 -24.37 5.48
CA MET A 55 17.71 -23.77 6.82
C MET A 55 16.95 -24.62 7.85
N GLY A 56 15.98 -25.43 7.39
CA GLY A 56 15.01 -26.07 8.27
C GLY A 56 13.97 -25.09 8.82
N PHE A 57 12.94 -25.65 9.46
CA PHE A 57 11.75 -24.90 9.89
C PHE A 57 12.07 -23.71 10.81
N ALA A 58 12.88 -23.95 11.84
CA ALA A 58 13.14 -22.96 12.89
C ALA A 58 13.87 -21.73 12.34
N ASP A 59 15.00 -21.93 11.67
CA ASP A 59 15.81 -20.84 11.13
C ASP A 59 15.09 -20.12 9.99
N PHE A 60 14.41 -20.83 9.10
CA PHE A 60 13.58 -20.19 8.06
C PHE A 60 12.49 -19.31 8.67
N THR A 61 11.85 -19.78 9.74
CA THR A 61 10.79 -19.00 10.40
C THR A 61 11.35 -17.70 10.97
N VAL A 62 12.46 -17.76 11.70
CA VAL A 62 13.04 -16.58 12.36
C VAL A 62 13.66 -15.61 11.35
N VAL A 63 14.41 -16.12 10.37
CA VAL A 63 15.17 -15.29 9.44
C VAL A 63 14.33 -14.77 8.28
N CYS A 64 13.35 -15.56 7.79
CA CYS A 64 12.55 -15.20 6.63
C CYS A 64 11.12 -14.80 7.01
N MET A 65 10.41 -15.65 7.75
CA MET A 65 8.97 -15.43 8.00
C MET A 65 8.68 -14.30 8.97
N VAL A 66 9.42 -14.17 10.07
CA VAL A 66 9.18 -13.10 11.04
C VAL A 66 9.41 -11.71 10.40
N PRO A 67 10.53 -11.42 9.72
CA PRO A 67 10.70 -10.14 9.02
C PRO A 67 9.65 -9.91 7.95
N TRP A 68 9.30 -10.94 7.17
CA TRP A 68 8.27 -10.84 6.15
C TRP A 68 6.90 -10.50 6.74
N LEU A 69 6.51 -11.11 7.86
CA LEU A 69 5.25 -10.80 8.56
C LEU A 69 5.25 -9.38 9.12
N VAL A 70 6.35 -8.92 9.71
CA VAL A 70 6.48 -7.54 10.21
C VAL A 70 6.36 -6.54 9.07
N THR A 71 7.10 -6.72 7.98
CA THR A 71 7.00 -5.86 6.80
C THR A 71 5.60 -5.91 6.19
N SER A 72 4.99 -7.09 6.09
CA SER A 72 3.65 -7.26 5.55
C SER A 72 2.59 -6.57 6.41
N PHE A 73 2.73 -6.62 7.73
CA PHE A 73 1.85 -5.89 8.65
C PHE A 73 1.91 -4.39 8.39
N TRP A 74 3.11 -3.80 8.34
CA TRP A 74 3.28 -2.36 8.09
C TRP A 74 2.82 -1.97 6.68
N LEU A 75 3.13 -2.79 5.67
CA LEU A 75 2.72 -2.54 4.29
C LEU A 75 1.19 -2.59 4.16
N PHE A 76 0.55 -3.60 4.72
CA PHE A 76 -0.90 -3.70 4.73
C PHE A 76 -1.51 -2.47 5.43
N MET A 77 -1.00 -2.13 6.60
CA MET A 77 -1.48 -1.01 7.39
C MET A 77 -1.40 0.32 6.63
N VAL A 78 -0.26 0.61 5.99
CA VAL A 78 -0.12 1.84 5.20
C VAL A 78 -1.02 1.83 3.97
N THR A 79 -1.12 0.69 3.28
CA THR A 79 -1.97 0.60 2.09
C THR A 79 -3.45 0.71 2.42
N TYR A 80 -3.88 0.24 3.59
CA TYR A 80 -5.28 0.31 4.00
C TYR A 80 -5.61 1.67 4.60
N LEU A 81 -5.02 2.04 5.73
CA LEU A 81 -5.47 3.20 6.51
C LEU A 81 -5.25 4.53 5.79
N GLN A 82 -4.21 4.65 4.97
CA GLN A 82 -3.90 5.89 4.24
C GLN A 82 -4.66 5.99 2.90
N HIS A 83 -5.30 4.91 2.45
CA HIS A 83 -6.13 4.90 1.24
C HIS A 83 -7.61 4.61 1.54
N HIS A 84 -7.99 4.59 2.82
CA HIS A 84 -9.37 4.43 3.25
C HIS A 84 -9.74 5.51 4.27
N SER A 85 -10.77 6.27 3.93
CA SER A 85 -11.43 7.23 4.79
C SER A 85 -12.92 7.28 4.43
N ASP A 86 -13.78 7.64 5.39
CA ASP A 86 -15.23 7.69 5.19
C ASP A 86 -15.66 8.68 4.09
N ASP A 87 -14.81 9.68 3.83
CA ASP A 87 -15.00 10.72 2.81
C ASP A 87 -14.21 10.44 1.51
N GLY A 88 -13.73 9.21 1.31
CA GLY A 88 -12.98 8.79 0.13
C GLY A 88 -13.83 8.88 -1.14
N VAL A 89 -13.28 9.50 -2.19
CA VAL A 89 -13.96 9.64 -3.49
C VAL A 89 -13.41 8.63 -4.49
N LEU A 90 -14.31 7.84 -5.08
CA LEU A 90 -13.98 6.98 -6.22
C LEU A 90 -14.11 7.77 -7.52
N TYR A 91 -13.06 7.71 -8.35
CA TYR A 91 -13.04 8.35 -9.67
C TYR A 91 -13.23 7.32 -10.77
N THR A 92 -13.91 7.75 -11.82
CA THR A 92 -13.99 7.06 -13.11
C THR A 92 -12.78 7.41 -13.98
N ASP A 93 -12.56 6.65 -15.06
CA ASP A 93 -11.43 6.86 -15.98
C ASP A 93 -11.38 8.28 -16.57
N ASP A 94 -12.53 8.94 -16.76
CA ASP A 94 -12.65 10.30 -17.29
C ASP A 94 -12.49 11.40 -16.23
N THR A 95 -12.71 11.09 -14.94
CA THR A 95 -12.63 12.08 -13.85
C THR A 95 -11.34 11.99 -13.05
N TRP A 96 -10.64 10.86 -13.14
CA TRP A 96 -9.38 10.59 -12.46
C TRP A 96 -8.23 11.42 -13.01
N SER A 97 -7.32 11.80 -12.12
CA SER A 97 -5.97 12.26 -12.49
C SER A 97 -5.03 11.87 -11.36
N PHE A 98 -3.74 11.74 -11.66
CA PHE A 98 -2.71 11.40 -10.67
C PHE A 98 -2.79 12.31 -9.43
N THR A 99 -2.87 13.62 -9.64
CA THR A 99 -2.94 14.60 -8.54
C THR A 99 -4.22 14.45 -7.71
N LYS A 100 -5.38 14.26 -8.34
CA LYS A 100 -6.64 14.00 -7.60
C LYS A 100 -6.54 12.72 -6.78
N GLY A 101 -6.00 11.65 -7.37
CA GLY A 101 -5.79 10.37 -6.67
C GLY A 101 -4.85 10.50 -5.48
N ALA A 102 -3.74 11.25 -5.63
CA ALA A 102 -2.80 11.50 -4.54
C ALA A 102 -3.45 12.25 -3.37
N PHE A 103 -4.28 13.27 -3.63
CA PHE A 103 -5.04 13.99 -2.59
C PHE A 103 -6.23 13.19 -2.01
N GLN A 104 -6.58 12.03 -2.56
CA GLN A 104 -7.52 11.11 -1.90
C GLN A 104 -6.87 10.25 -0.83
N THR A 105 -5.55 10.26 -0.73
CA THR A 105 -4.88 9.66 0.42
C THR A 105 -5.06 10.52 1.67
N VAL A 106 -4.97 9.88 2.83
CA VAL A 106 -5.12 10.52 4.15
C VAL A 106 -3.87 10.29 4.98
N ASP A 107 -3.31 11.35 5.53
CA ASP A 107 -2.23 11.25 6.50
C ASP A 107 -2.80 10.82 7.85
N ARG A 108 -2.21 9.80 8.46
CA ARG A 108 -2.64 9.26 9.76
C ARG A 108 -1.55 9.52 10.79
N ASP A 109 -1.87 10.28 11.83
CA ASP A 109 -0.94 10.54 12.93
C ASP A 109 -1.02 9.40 13.96
N TYR A 110 0.02 8.59 14.07
CA TYR A 110 0.11 7.48 15.04
C TYR A 110 0.82 7.90 16.33
N GLY A 111 1.06 9.19 16.50
CA GLY A 111 1.84 9.76 17.58
C GLY A 111 3.33 9.83 17.26
N LYS A 112 3.98 10.83 17.87
CA LYS A 112 5.36 11.26 17.62
C LYS A 112 6.38 10.13 17.45
N TRP A 113 6.35 9.10 18.31
CA TRP A 113 7.35 8.04 18.27
C TRP A 113 7.14 7.07 17.11
N ILE A 114 5.88 6.71 16.82
CA ILE A 114 5.56 5.80 15.72
C ILE A 114 5.80 6.49 14.38
N ASN A 115 5.39 7.75 14.24
CA ASN A 115 5.65 8.55 13.04
C ASN A 115 7.16 8.62 12.75
N ARG A 116 7.97 8.91 13.78
CA ARG A 116 9.44 8.95 13.61
C ARG A 116 10.04 7.60 13.24
N MET A 117 9.62 6.50 13.88
CA MET A 117 10.13 5.16 13.55
C MET A 117 9.71 4.69 12.16
N SER A 118 8.56 5.13 11.68
CA SER A 118 8.08 4.87 10.31
C SER A 118 8.61 5.89 9.29
N HIS A 119 9.57 6.73 9.66
CA HIS A 119 10.15 7.77 8.81
C HIS A 119 9.11 8.73 8.20
N HIS A 120 8.08 9.04 8.99
CA HIS A 120 6.95 9.86 8.62
C HIS A 120 6.15 9.36 7.41
N MET A 121 6.26 8.07 7.08
CA MET A 121 5.55 7.48 5.95
C MET A 121 4.02 7.50 6.15
N MET A 122 3.55 7.46 7.41
CA MET A 122 2.13 7.37 7.75
C MET A 122 1.45 8.74 7.82
N ASP A 123 2.18 9.75 8.32
CA ASP A 123 1.76 11.14 8.55
C ASP A 123 2.31 12.12 7.50
N GLY A 124 2.92 11.61 6.43
CA GLY A 124 3.36 12.37 5.25
C GLY A 124 3.11 11.62 3.95
N HIS A 125 2.15 10.70 3.95
CA HIS A 125 1.81 9.85 2.82
C HIS A 125 1.27 10.63 1.62
N VAL A 126 0.52 11.72 1.85
CA VAL A 126 0.04 12.59 0.77
C VAL A 126 1.21 13.18 -0.02
N VAL A 127 2.23 13.67 0.67
CA VAL A 127 3.47 14.17 0.03
C VAL A 127 4.22 13.04 -0.65
N HIS A 128 4.27 11.86 -0.03
CA HIS A 128 4.86 10.69 -0.66
C HIS A 128 4.20 10.43 -2.01
N HIS A 129 2.87 10.39 -2.11
CA HIS A 129 2.19 10.21 -3.40
C HIS A 129 2.46 11.34 -4.38
N LEU A 130 2.36 12.60 -3.95
CA LEU A 130 2.56 13.74 -4.85
C LEU A 130 4.00 13.83 -5.38
N PHE A 131 4.99 13.43 -4.58
CA PHE A 131 6.40 13.74 -4.84
C PHE A 131 7.38 12.59 -4.55
N PHE A 132 6.97 11.31 -4.61
CA PHE A 132 7.82 10.14 -4.28
C PHE A 132 9.17 10.07 -5.03
N THR A 133 9.27 10.68 -6.21
CA THR A 133 10.52 10.72 -7.00
C THR A 133 11.43 11.91 -6.65
N LYS A 134 10.94 12.89 -5.89
CA LYS A 134 11.62 14.17 -5.62
C LYS A 134 11.88 14.40 -4.14
N VAL A 135 10.97 13.95 -3.27
CA VAL A 135 11.06 14.11 -1.81
C VAL A 135 11.47 12.76 -1.20
N PRO A 136 12.69 12.64 -0.67
CA PRO A 136 13.09 11.45 0.05
C PRO A 136 12.41 11.38 1.42
N HIS A 137 12.23 10.17 1.95
CA HIS A 137 11.62 9.91 3.26
C HIS A 137 12.19 10.77 4.42
N TYR A 138 13.50 11.04 4.46
CA TYR A 138 14.13 11.86 5.50
C TYR A 138 13.84 13.38 5.39
N ARG A 139 13.14 13.83 4.34
CA ARG A 139 12.60 15.20 4.19
C ARG A 139 11.08 15.22 4.18
N LEU A 140 10.43 14.08 4.42
CA LEU A 140 8.99 13.94 4.24
C LEU A 140 8.21 14.83 5.22
N GLU A 141 8.60 14.84 6.50
CA GLU A 141 8.01 15.71 7.52
C GLU A 141 8.09 17.20 7.13
N GLU A 142 9.28 17.68 6.77
CA GLU A 142 9.49 19.08 6.35
C GLU A 142 8.66 19.43 5.10
N ALA A 143 8.60 18.51 4.13
CA ALA A 143 7.82 18.70 2.92
C ALA A 143 6.31 18.69 3.17
N THR A 144 5.82 17.89 4.12
CA THR A 144 4.40 17.89 4.55
C THR A 144 4.04 19.22 5.21
N ILE A 145 4.89 19.74 6.10
CA ILE A 145 4.70 21.06 6.71
C ILE A 145 4.65 22.15 5.63
N ALA A 146 5.57 22.11 4.66
CA ALA A 146 5.60 23.05 3.55
C ALA A 146 4.36 22.98 2.66
N LEU A 147 3.91 21.76 2.30
CA LEU A 147 2.70 21.55 1.50
C LEU A 147 1.47 22.13 2.21
N LYS A 148 1.26 21.78 3.48
CA LYS A 148 0.12 22.28 4.27
C LYS A 148 0.11 23.80 4.37
N SER A 149 1.28 24.40 4.56
CA SER A 149 1.44 25.86 4.62
C SER A 149 1.08 26.51 3.27
N GLY A 150 1.59 25.96 2.16
CA GLY A 150 1.27 26.46 0.82
C GLY A 150 -0.20 26.29 0.44
N LEU A 151 -0.84 25.19 0.84
CA LEU A 151 -2.28 25.00 0.63
C LEU A 151 -3.10 26.02 1.42
N LYS A 152 -2.71 26.32 2.67
CA LYS A 152 -3.36 27.34 3.48
C LYS A 152 -3.22 28.74 2.87
N GLU A 153 -2.03 29.11 2.40
CA GLU A 153 -1.81 30.39 1.71
C GLU A 153 -2.65 30.53 0.44
N ALA A 154 -2.93 29.41 -0.23
CA ALA A 154 -3.74 29.35 -1.44
C ALA A 154 -5.25 29.18 -1.21
N ASP A 155 -5.73 29.13 0.05
CA ASP A 155 -7.13 28.81 0.40
C ASP A 155 -7.59 27.42 -0.10
N LEU A 156 -6.67 26.45 -0.13
CA LEU A 156 -6.86 25.07 -0.60
C LEU A 156 -6.65 24.03 0.51
N GLU A 157 -6.69 24.43 1.77
CA GLU A 157 -6.49 23.53 2.92
C GLU A 157 -7.51 22.37 2.96
N HIS A 158 -8.70 22.56 2.40
CA HIS A 158 -9.74 21.54 2.26
C HIS A 158 -9.35 20.33 1.38
N LEU A 159 -8.27 20.42 0.60
CA LEU A 159 -7.77 19.32 -0.22
C LEU A 159 -6.91 18.33 0.58
N TYR A 160 -6.38 18.73 1.73
CA TYR A 160 -5.46 17.92 2.51
C TYR A 160 -6.18 17.23 3.67
N LYS A 161 -6.08 15.90 3.73
CA LYS A 161 -6.73 15.08 4.75
C LYS A 161 -5.69 14.59 5.75
N GLN A 162 -5.94 14.84 7.03
CA GLN A 162 -5.17 14.27 8.13
C GLN A 162 -6.10 13.86 9.26
N VAL A 163 -5.87 12.67 9.82
CA VAL A 163 -6.66 12.09 10.91
C VAL A 163 -5.72 11.66 12.04
N ASP A 164 -6.02 12.09 13.26
CA ASP A 164 -5.34 11.58 14.45
C ASP A 164 -5.78 10.13 14.71
N THR A 165 -4.81 9.21 14.76
CA THR A 165 -5.04 7.77 14.77
C THR A 165 -4.11 7.05 15.76
N PRO A 166 -4.10 7.42 17.05
CA PRO A 166 -3.22 6.81 18.04
C PRO A 166 -3.53 5.31 18.28
N ASP A 167 -4.76 4.87 18.00
CA ASP A 167 -5.26 3.50 18.11
C ASP A 167 -5.31 2.77 16.75
N PHE A 168 -4.37 3.09 15.84
CA PHE A 168 -4.30 2.55 14.48
C PHE A 168 -4.41 1.01 14.36
N THR A 169 -3.98 0.26 15.37
CA THR A 169 -4.07 -1.21 15.37
C THR A 169 -5.52 -1.71 15.49
N GLN A 170 -6.41 -0.90 16.08
CA GLN A 170 -7.83 -1.20 16.24
C GLN A 170 -8.64 -0.74 15.02
N GLU A 171 -8.24 0.36 14.38
CA GLU A 171 -8.89 0.91 13.19
C GLU A 171 -8.97 -0.05 12.02
N ILE A 172 -8.02 -0.99 11.91
CA ILE A 172 -8.04 -2.04 10.88
C ILE A 172 -9.19 -3.04 11.07
N ILE A 173 -9.65 -3.21 12.31
CA ILE A 173 -10.63 -4.23 12.68
C ILE A 173 -12.05 -3.64 12.76
N ARG A 174 -12.16 -2.30 12.80
CA ARG A 174 -13.44 -1.59 12.75
C ARG A 174 -14.07 -1.71 11.37
#